data_AF-A0A350UXV4-F1
#
_entry.id   AF-A0A350UXV4-F1
#
_cell.length_a   1.000
_cell.length_b   1.000
_cell.length_c   1.000
_cell.angle_alpha   90.00
_cell.angle_beta   90.00
_cell.angle_gamma   90.00
#
_symmetry.space_group_name_H-M   'P 1'
#
loop_
_entity.id
_entity.type
_entity.pdbx_description
1 polymer ?
#
loop_
_entity_poly.entity_id
_entity_poly.type
_entity_poly.pdbx_seq_one_letter_code
_entity_poly.pdbx_strand_id
1 'polypeptide(L)' 'MFGLGPQEIILICIVILVLFGAKKIPDLMSGLGKGMREFKKASRDIESEINNATTDEKKTS' A
#
# COMPACT_ATOMS: atom_id res chain seq x y z
N MET A 1 -30.85 -11.38 9.83
CA MET A 1 -30.76 -10.38 8.75
C MET A 1 -29.95 -9.18 9.23
N PHE A 2 -28.65 -9.35 9.43
CA PHE A 2 -27.72 -8.27 9.80
C PHE A 2 -26.43 -8.49 9.00
N GLY A 3 -26.48 -8.15 7.71
CA GLY A 3 -25.28 -8.00 6.90
C GLY A 3 -25.05 -6.50 6.75
N LEU A 4 -23.80 -6.06 6.85
CA LEU A 4 -23.42 -4.68 6.54
C LEU A 4 -23.83 -4.38 5.10
N GLY A 5 -24.98 -3.73 4.96
CA GLY A 5 -25.52 -3.30 3.69
C GLY A 5 -24.79 -2.05 3.18
N PRO A 6 -24.99 -1.71 1.90
CA PRO A 6 -24.45 -0.48 1.33
C PRO A 6 -24.81 0.77 2.14
N GLN A 7 -25.99 0.76 2.77
CA GLN A 7 -26.49 1.86 3.60
C GLN A 7 -25.71 2.03 4.91
N GLU A 8 -25.37 0.94 5.61
CA GLU A 8 -24.56 1.02 6.84
C GLU A 8 -23.13 1.45 6.54
N ILE A 9 -22.56 0.97 5.42
CA ILE A 9 -21.23 1.41 4.96
C ILE A 9 -21.24 2.91 4.66
N ILE A 10 -22.27 3.44 3.98
CA ILE A 10 -22.39 4.87 3.69
C ILE A 10 -22.43 5.69 4.99
N LEU A 11 -23.17 5.23 6.01
CA LEU A 11 -23.31 5.92 7.28
C LEU A 11 -21.96 5.98 8.02
N ILE A 12 -21.24 4.85 8.05
CA ILE A 12 -19.89 4.78 8.65
C ILE A 12 -18.92 5.71 7.90
N CYS A 13 -18.95 5.71 6.57
CA CYS A 13 -18.14 6.62 5.76
C CYS A 13 -18.43 8.09 6.07
N ILE A 14 -19.70 8.46 6.24
CA ILE A 14 -20.09 9.83 6.63
C ILE A 14 -19.53 10.19 8.01
N VAL A 15 -19.65 9.30 9.00
CA VAL A 15 -19.10 9.55 10.34
C VAL A 15 -17.58 9.76 10.29
N ILE A 16 -16.86 8.90 9.57
CA ILE A 16 -15.41 9.04 9.38
C ILE A 16 -15.07 10.35 8.65
N LEU A 17 -15.85 10.71 7.62
CA LEU A 17 -15.67 11.97 6.89
C LEU A 17 -15.90 13.21 7.75
N VAL A 18 -16.82 13.15 8.72
CA VAL A 18 -17.04 14.27 9.66
C VAL A 18 -15.89 14.36 10.67
N LEU A 19 -15.43 13.22 11.21
CA LEU A 19 -14.35 13.20 12.20
C LEU A 19 -13.00 13.61 11.61
N PHE A 20 -12.65 13.08 10.44
CA PHE A 20 -11.35 13.31 9.81
C PHE A 20 -11.38 14.40 8.74
N GLY A 21 -12.55 14.70 8.16
CA GLY A 21 -12.69 15.62 7.03
C GLY A 21 -12.46 14.95 5.68
N ALA A 22 -13.25 15.34 4.67
CA ALA A 22 -13.16 14.80 3.31
C ALA A 22 -11.80 14.99 2.64
N LYS A 23 -11.01 15.97 3.07
CA LYS A 23 -9.67 16.25 2.53
C LYS A 23 -8.58 15.38 3.16
N LYS A 24 -8.74 14.88 4.40
CA LYS A 24 -7.68 14.12 5.09
C LYS A 24 -7.53 12.70 4.57
N ILE A 25 -8.62 12.04 4.21
CA ILE A 25 -8.58 10.68 3.64
C ILE A 25 -7.73 10.61 2.36
N PRO A 26 -7.97 11.44 1.32
CA PRO A 26 -7.15 11.42 0.10
C PRO A 26 -5.71 11.87 0.34
N ASP A 27 -5.45 12.80 1.26
CA ASP A 27 -4.08 13.20 1.65
C ASP A 27 -3.32 12.02 2.28
N LEU A 28 -3.94 11.30 3.23
CA LEU A 28 -3.38 10.11 3.86
C LEU A 28 -3.14 8.98 2.85
N MET A 29 -4.12 8.72 1.96
CA MET A 29 -3.98 7.72 0.90
C MET A 29 -2.87 8.07 -0.09
N SER A 30 -2.73 9.35 -0.46
CA SER A 30 -1.66 9.83 -1.34
C SER A 30 -0.28 9.65 -0.70
N GLY A 31 -0.14 10.01 0.58
CA GLY A 31 1.09 9.81 1.35
C GLY A 31 1.46 8.32 1.48
N LEU A 32 0.51 7.49 1.90
CA LEU A 32 0.68 6.05 2.02
C LEU A 32 0.99 5.38 0.66
N GLY A 33 0.32 5.80 -0.41
CA GLY A 33 0.52 5.28 -1.76
C GLY A 33 1.92 5.57 -2.29
N LYS A 34 2.43 6.79 -2.06
CA LYS A 34 3.81 7.16 -2.40
C LYS A 34 4.82 6.34 -1.59
N GLY A 35 4.62 6.24 -0.27
CA GLY A 35 5.48 5.45 0.61
C GLY A 35 5.53 3.97 0.21
N MET A 36 4.37 3.36 -0.06
CA MET A 36 4.27 1.97 -0.51
C MET A 36 4.94 1.75 -1.86
N ARG A 37 4.85 2.71 -2.78
CA ARG A 37 5.51 2.65 -4.10
C ARG A 37 7.02 2.68 -3.99
N GLU A 38 7.57 3.61 -3.19
CA GLU A 38 9.01 3.71 -2.96
C GLU A 38 9.53 2.46 -2.22
N PHE A 39 8.81 1.99 -1.21
CA PHE A 39 9.14 0.75 -0.49
C PHE A 39 9.19 -0.45 -1.45
N LYS A 40 8.18 -0.61 -2.31
CA LYS A 40 8.13 -1.70 -3.29
C LYS A 40 9.26 -1.60 -4.33
N LYS A 41 9.67 -0.39 -4.70
CA LYS A 41 10.79 -0.17 -5.62
C LYS A 41 12.11 -0.58 -4.98
N ALA A 42 12.40 -0.06 -3.78
CA ALA A 42 13.60 -0.42 -3.03
C ALA A 42 13.69 -1.94 -2.77
N SER A 43 12.57 -2.57 -2.39
CA SER A 43 12.53 -4.01 -2.18
C SER A 43 12.86 -4.82 -3.45
N ARG A 44 12.43 -4.35 -4.63
CA ARG A 44 12.72 -5.00 -5.92
C ARG A 44 14.17 -4.81 -6.35
N ASP A 45 14.73 -3.63 -6.12
CA ASP A 45 16.12 -3.35 -6.45
C ASP A 45 17.05 -4.25 -5.60
N ILE A 46 16.76 -4.37 -4.30
CA ILE A 46 17.47 -5.29 -3.38
C ILE A 46 17.33 -6.75 -3.82
N GLU A 47 16.11 -7.20 -4.15
CA GLU A 47 15.86 -8.56 -4.62
C GLU A 47 16.62 -8.86 -5.92
N SER A 48 16.70 -7.88 -6.83
CA SER A 48 17.45 -8.01 -8.09
C SER A 48 18.96 -8.08 -7.86
N GLU A 49 19.49 -7.28 -6.92
CA GLU A 49 20.91 -7.28 -6.57
C GLU A 49 21.34 -8.62 -5.93
N ILE A 50 20.52 -9.16 -5.02
CA ILE A 50 20.74 -10.47 -4.40
C ILE A 50 20.69 -11.60 -5.43
N ASN A 51 19.70 -11.57 -6.34
CA ASN A 51 19.58 -12.60 -7.39
C ASN A 51 20.74 -12.56 -8.39
N ASN A 52 21.23 -11.38 -8.76
CA ASN A 52 22.41 -11.25 -9.63
C ASN A 52 23.68 -11.74 -8.94
N ALA A 53 23.91 -11.37 -7.67
CA ALA A 53 25.06 -11.83 -6.90
C ALA A 53 25.10 -13.36 -6.72
N THR A 54 23.94 -14.00 -6.59
CA THR A 54 23.84 -15.47 -6.45
C THR A 54 23.99 -16.22 -7.79
N THR A 55 23.74 -15.54 -8.92
CA THR A 55 23.84 -16.14 -10.26
C THR A 55 25.27 -16.16 -10.79
N ASP A 56 26.12 -15.20 -10.40
CA ASP A 56 27.53 -15.16 -10.81
C ASP A 56 28.39 -16.27 -10.15
N GLU A 57 28.08 -16.73 -8.94
CA GLU A 57 28.81 -17.85 -8.30
C GLU A 57 28.59 -19.21 -8.98
N LYS A 58 27.48 -19.41 -9.71
CA LYS A 58 27.20 -20.67 -10.42
C LYS A 58 27.84 -20.79 -11.80
N LYS A 59 28.46 -19.73 -12.32
CA LYS A 59 29.01 -19.72 -13.70
C LYS A 59 30.53 -19.91 -13.76
N THR A 60 31.20 -20.05 -12.61
CA THR A 60 32.67 -20.24 -12.51
C THR A 60 33.08 -21.58 -11.89
N SER A 61 32.13 -22.50 -11.65
CA SER A 61 32.40 -23.91 -11.32
C SER A 61 32.02 -24.83 -12.46
#